data_AF-A0A8C2L4J8-F1
#
_entry.id   AF-A0A8C2L4J8-F1
#
_cell.length_a   1.000
_cell.length_b   1.000
_cell.length_c   1.000
_cell.angle_alpha   90.00
_cell.angle_beta   90.00
_cell.angle_gamma   90.00
#
_symmetry.space_group_name_H-M   'P 1'
#
loop_
_entity.id
_entity.type
_entity.pdbx_description
1 polymer ?
#
loop_
_entity_poly.entity_id
_entity_poly.type
_entity_poly.pdbx_seq_one_letter_code
_entity_poly.pdbx_strand_id
1 'polypeptide(L)'
;MSFYAPQASHISFTRSMPVHRAASTYGGAGGYGTRISSGSSMSLRSAPRSGGISSSTAFKVSSAGMGAGAAGSLANAASTGSILGNEKGQMQNLNDRLAAYLETVRRLEQENSKLEVQIREALEKGGPETHDYSKYNAILDDLRRKVFDATLDNARLVLQIDNARLAADDFRVKFENEMAIRQSVEGDIAGLKKVIDDTNAGRLNVEGEIESLKEELVFLKKNHENEVGELRNQIAQSGVQVDIDAPKGQDMSQVMEDMRANYEKLALKNAEELKMWHESQISDVQVQVAQNTEALQGAQMEMNDLRRQIQTLEIELTSQQSLKASLEDTLRNTELRSNAEVEKYNTIILQFEAELGQLRSNITEQGQEYEALLNMKMKLEAEINTYKKLLDGGDLKLQDALDG
;
A
#
# COMPACT_ATOMS: atom_id res chain seq x y z
N MET A 1 38.81 -46.05 -11.36
CA MET A 1 37.98 -45.96 -10.13
C MET A 1 38.24 -44.62 -9.45
N SER A 2 37.26 -44.10 -8.73
CA SER A 2 37.25 -42.79 -8.06
C SER A 2 37.14 -41.56 -8.99
N PHE A 3 35.90 -41.13 -9.25
CA PHE A 3 35.58 -39.77 -9.67
C PHE A 3 35.28 -38.94 -8.41
N TYR A 4 35.87 -37.74 -8.31
CA TYR A 4 35.64 -36.82 -7.20
C TYR A 4 34.48 -35.88 -7.54
N ALA A 5 33.32 -36.07 -6.91
CA ALA A 5 32.16 -35.19 -7.07
C ALA A 5 32.20 -34.05 -6.03
N PRO A 6 31.98 -32.78 -6.42
CA PRO A 6 31.89 -31.69 -5.45
C PRO A 6 30.57 -31.75 -4.68
N GLN A 7 30.62 -31.63 -3.35
CA GLN A 7 29.42 -31.50 -2.53
C GLN A 7 28.73 -30.16 -2.79
N ALA A 8 27.45 -30.19 -3.14
CA ALA A 8 26.60 -29.00 -3.19
C ALA A 8 26.22 -28.58 -1.76
N SER A 9 26.63 -27.38 -1.35
CA SER A 9 26.21 -26.77 -0.08
C SER A 9 24.77 -26.28 -0.18
N HIS A 10 23.81 -27.06 0.33
CA HIS A 10 22.41 -26.66 0.40
C HIS A 10 22.20 -25.52 1.41
N ILE A 11 22.03 -24.30 0.91
CA ILE A 11 21.57 -23.16 1.72
C ILE A 11 20.04 -23.20 1.79
N SER A 12 19.50 -23.69 2.90
CA SER A 12 18.05 -23.73 3.15
C SER A 12 17.53 -22.34 3.54
N PHE A 13 16.95 -21.61 2.58
CA PHE A 13 16.31 -20.32 2.84
C PHE A 13 14.89 -20.51 3.39
N THR A 14 14.74 -20.48 4.72
CA THR A 14 13.41 -20.54 5.36
C THR A 14 12.67 -19.22 5.15
N ARG A 15 11.83 -19.17 4.11
CA ARG A 15 10.94 -18.04 3.83
C ARG A 15 9.84 -17.94 4.91
N SER A 16 10.11 -17.17 5.95
CA SER A 16 9.09 -16.82 6.94
C SER A 16 8.04 -15.91 6.28
N MET A 17 6.85 -16.44 6.07
CA MET A 17 5.68 -15.65 5.67
C MET A 17 5.03 -15.01 6.89
N PRO A 18 4.61 -13.73 6.82
CA PRO A 18 3.76 -13.16 7.86
C PRO A 18 2.41 -13.89 7.88
N VAL A 19 2.11 -14.56 8.99
CA VAL A 19 0.80 -15.20 9.19
C VAL A 19 -0.23 -14.12 9.52
N HIS A 20 -1.02 -13.73 8.53
CA HIS A 20 -2.19 -12.88 8.76
C HIS A 20 -3.26 -13.67 9.53
N ARG A 21 -3.32 -13.47 10.86
CA ARG A 21 -4.48 -13.84 11.67
C ARG A 21 -5.54 -12.74 11.56
N ALA A 22 -6.78 -13.13 11.29
CA ALA A 22 -7.92 -12.22 11.35
C ALA A 22 -8.11 -11.68 12.78
N ALA A 23 -8.45 -10.40 12.89
CA ALA A 23 -8.75 -9.78 14.18
C ALA A 23 -10.11 -10.28 14.70
N SER A 24 -10.13 -10.90 15.88
CA SER A 24 -11.37 -11.34 16.53
C SER A 24 -12.09 -10.14 17.17
N THR A 25 -13.20 -9.71 16.57
CA THR A 25 -14.09 -8.68 17.14
C THR A 25 -15.13 -9.31 18.07
N TYR A 26 -15.15 -8.93 19.34
CA TYR A 26 -16.25 -9.28 20.25
C TYR A 26 -17.17 -8.07 20.44
N GLY A 27 -18.41 -8.17 19.93
CA GLY A 27 -19.43 -7.13 20.04
C GLY A 27 -20.37 -7.41 21.22
N GLY A 28 -20.44 -6.48 22.18
CA GLY A 28 -21.48 -6.49 23.20
C GLY A 28 -22.81 -5.99 22.64
N ALA A 29 -23.91 -6.68 22.92
CA ALA A 29 -25.25 -6.22 22.56
C ALA A 29 -25.57 -4.92 23.33
N GLY A 30 -25.86 -3.82 22.62
CA GLY A 30 -26.15 -2.52 23.24
C GLY A 30 -25.66 -1.27 22.47
N GLY A 31 -24.94 -1.42 21.36
CA GLY A 31 -24.68 -0.32 20.42
C GLY A 31 -23.58 0.68 20.82
N TYR A 32 -22.89 0.48 21.95
CA TYR A 32 -21.76 1.33 22.36
C TYR A 32 -20.55 0.49 22.79
N GLY A 33 -19.39 0.75 22.17
CA GLY A 33 -18.08 0.29 22.66
C GLY A 33 -17.49 -0.96 21.99
N THR A 34 -17.26 -0.94 20.68
CA THR A 34 -16.40 -1.93 20.01
C THR A 34 -14.95 -1.75 20.45
N ARG A 35 -14.35 -2.75 21.12
CA ARG A 35 -12.91 -2.74 21.46
C ARG A 35 -12.15 -3.69 20.55
N ILE A 36 -11.19 -3.15 19.80
CA ILE A 36 -10.26 -3.92 18.98
C ILE A 36 -8.97 -4.13 19.79
N SER A 37 -8.62 -5.38 20.06
CA SER A 37 -7.38 -5.74 20.74
C SER A 37 -6.25 -5.94 19.74
N SER A 38 -5.42 -4.92 19.51
CA SER A 38 -4.22 -5.01 18.68
C SER A 38 -3.01 -5.50 19.50
N GLY A 39 -2.67 -6.79 19.37
CA GLY A 39 -1.44 -7.35 19.91
C GLY A 39 -0.22 -6.91 19.10
N SER A 40 0.44 -5.83 19.50
CA SER A 40 1.63 -5.31 18.81
C SER A 40 2.89 -6.12 19.15
N SER A 41 3.31 -7.03 18.27
CA SER A 41 4.59 -7.74 18.38
C SER A 41 5.75 -6.92 17.81
N MET A 42 6.25 -5.95 18.58
CA MET A 42 7.43 -5.17 18.21
C MET A 42 8.72 -6.01 18.38
N SER A 43 9.17 -6.65 17.30
CA SER A 43 10.43 -7.38 17.28
C SER A 43 11.62 -6.47 16.96
N LEU A 44 12.44 -6.22 17.99
CA LEU A 44 13.91 -6.15 17.93
C LEU A 44 14.56 -5.36 16.78
N ARG A 45 14.88 -4.08 17.00
CA ARG A 45 16.12 -3.49 16.51
C ARG A 45 16.83 -2.68 17.59
N SER A 46 18.11 -2.99 17.77
CA SER A 46 19.00 -2.46 18.79
C SER A 46 19.70 -1.17 18.36
N ALA A 47 19.59 -0.12 19.16
CA ALA A 47 20.53 1.00 19.19
C ALA A 47 20.51 1.62 20.60
N PRO A 48 21.67 1.94 21.21
CA PRO A 48 21.71 2.51 22.54
C PRO A 48 21.38 4.01 22.49
N ARG A 49 20.28 4.44 23.11
CA ARG A 49 20.10 5.85 23.48
C ARG A 49 20.53 6.05 24.93
N SER A 50 21.53 6.90 25.09
CA SER A 50 22.04 7.38 26.38
C SER A 50 20.93 8.03 27.21
N GLY A 51 21.05 7.92 28.53
CA GLY A 51 20.01 8.34 29.47
C GLY A 51 19.70 9.83 29.45
N GLY A 52 18.42 10.14 29.62
CA GLY A 52 17.91 11.45 30.00
C GLY A 52 16.95 11.26 31.17
N ILE A 53 17.37 11.69 32.36
CA ILE A 53 16.53 11.64 33.56
C ILE A 53 15.63 12.87 33.51
N SER A 54 14.31 12.69 33.60
CA SER A 54 13.37 13.81 33.65
C SER A 54 12.27 13.50 34.66
N SER A 55 12.36 14.15 35.82
CA SER A 55 11.45 14.00 36.94
C SER A 55 10.15 14.77 36.71
N SER A 56 9.05 14.05 36.44
CA SER A 56 7.71 14.65 36.42
C SER A 56 7.06 14.54 37.81
N THR A 57 7.22 15.56 38.64
CA THR A 57 6.44 15.73 39.88
C THR A 57 5.00 16.11 39.55
N ALA A 58 4.14 15.11 39.37
CA ALA A 58 2.71 15.31 39.16
C ALA A 58 1.99 15.55 40.49
N PHE A 59 1.65 16.82 40.76
CA PHE A 59 0.80 17.19 41.89
C PHE A 59 -0.60 16.60 41.74
N LYS A 60 -1.02 15.75 42.68
CA LYS A 60 -2.42 15.33 42.83
C LYS A 60 -3.03 16.01 44.05
N VAL A 61 -3.96 16.93 43.79
CA VAL A 61 -4.90 17.41 44.81
C VAL A 61 -5.93 16.32 45.08
N SER A 62 -6.04 15.91 46.34
CA SER A 62 -7.12 15.04 46.83
C SER A 62 -7.80 15.71 48.01
N SER A 63 -9.04 16.13 47.81
CA SER A 63 -9.91 16.75 48.82
C SER A 63 -10.47 15.69 49.78
N ALA A 64 -10.10 15.76 51.06
CA ALA A 64 -10.78 15.07 52.17
C ALA A 64 -10.39 15.69 53.52
N GLY A 65 -11.30 15.69 54.50
CA GLY A 65 -10.96 15.87 55.91
C GLY A 65 -11.59 17.07 56.62
N MET A 66 -12.83 16.90 57.09
CA MET A 66 -13.38 17.69 58.20
C MET A 66 -12.62 17.34 59.50
N GLY A 67 -12.40 18.30 60.40
CA GLY A 67 -11.84 18.05 61.73
C GLY A 67 -11.92 19.27 62.64
N ALA A 68 -12.67 19.18 63.74
CA ALA A 68 -12.90 20.27 64.68
C ALA A 68 -11.99 20.19 65.93
N GLY A 69 -11.87 21.29 66.70
CA GLY A 69 -11.53 21.20 68.12
C GLY A 69 -10.81 22.41 68.75
N ALA A 70 -11.26 22.79 69.96
CA ALA A 70 -10.62 23.66 70.96
C ALA A 70 -10.28 25.12 70.54
N ALA A 71 -10.88 26.21 71.06
CA ALA A 71 -11.44 26.53 72.38
C ALA A 71 -10.39 26.63 73.52
N GLY A 72 -10.22 27.83 74.08
CA GLY A 72 -9.22 28.14 75.11
C GLY A 72 -9.30 29.60 75.62
N SER A 73 -10.45 29.99 76.18
CA SER A 73 -10.65 31.27 76.88
C SER A 73 -10.49 31.11 78.40
N LEU A 74 -10.45 32.24 79.14
CA LEU A 74 -10.37 32.37 80.62
C LEU A 74 -8.95 32.07 81.16
N ALA A 75 -8.45 32.61 82.29
CA ALA A 75 -8.96 33.46 83.38
C ALA A 75 -7.72 34.08 84.12
N ASN A 76 -7.75 35.04 85.05
CA ASN A 76 -8.73 35.98 85.64
C ASN A 76 -7.93 36.99 86.55
N ALA A 77 -8.62 37.83 87.32
CA ALA A 77 -8.21 38.49 88.58
C ALA A 77 -7.56 39.90 88.52
N ALA A 78 -8.34 40.86 89.01
CA ALA A 78 -7.94 42.25 89.25
C ALA A 78 -7.00 42.39 90.47
N SER A 79 -6.21 43.46 90.49
CA SER A 79 -5.92 44.18 91.74
C SER A 79 -5.77 45.69 91.49
N THR A 80 -6.54 46.46 92.25
CA THR A 80 -6.48 47.93 92.35
C THR A 80 -5.28 48.38 93.18
N GLY A 81 -4.50 49.36 92.72
CA GLY A 81 -3.60 50.11 93.61
C GLY A 81 -2.42 50.82 92.94
N SER A 82 -2.13 52.05 93.41
CA SER A 82 -0.87 52.79 93.24
C SER A 82 -0.36 53.10 91.83
N ILE A 83 -1.02 54.10 91.23
CA ILE A 83 -0.36 55.14 90.43
C ILE A 83 0.77 55.81 91.28
N LEU A 84 1.84 56.34 90.61
CA LEU A 84 3.02 57.05 91.16
C LEU A 84 4.29 56.23 91.55
N GLY A 85 4.74 55.29 90.70
CA GLY A 85 6.06 54.65 90.91
C GLY A 85 6.78 54.06 89.69
N ASN A 86 6.23 54.15 88.47
CA ASN A 86 6.58 53.19 87.40
C ASN A 86 7.52 53.70 86.29
N GLU A 87 7.77 55.01 86.18
CA GLU A 87 8.52 55.59 85.04
C GLU A 87 9.98 55.13 84.98
N LYS A 88 10.65 55.04 86.15
CA LYS A 88 12.05 54.59 86.23
C LYS A 88 12.21 53.12 85.83
N GLY A 89 11.27 52.26 86.22
CA GLY A 89 11.26 50.84 85.85
C GLY A 89 10.95 50.60 84.36
N GLN A 90 10.05 51.41 83.78
CA GLN A 90 9.78 51.38 82.34
C GLN A 90 10.99 51.85 81.52
N MET A 91 11.66 52.93 81.94
CA MET A 91 12.91 53.40 81.30
C MET A 91 14.05 52.39 81.42
N GLN A 92 14.13 51.66 82.54
CA GLN A 92 15.14 50.61 82.72
C GLN A 92 14.85 49.40 81.80
N ASN A 93 13.61 48.93 81.75
CA ASN A 93 13.19 47.85 80.86
C ASN A 93 13.38 48.20 79.36
N LEU A 94 13.13 49.46 78.98
CA LEU A 94 13.41 49.97 77.63
C LEU A 94 14.92 50.01 77.33
N ASN A 95 15.75 50.43 78.28
CA ASN A 95 17.21 50.39 78.12
C ASN A 95 17.76 48.96 78.06
N ASP A 96 17.26 48.04 78.88
CA ASP A 96 17.65 46.63 78.85
C ASP A 96 17.24 45.98 77.51
N ARG A 97 16.06 46.35 76.99
CA ARG A 97 15.59 45.92 75.66
C ARG A 97 16.39 46.55 74.51
N LEU A 98 16.83 47.80 74.64
CA LEU A 98 17.74 48.45 73.69
C LEU A 98 19.14 47.83 73.74
N ALA A 99 19.65 47.48 74.92
CA ALA A 99 20.91 46.78 75.07
C ALA A 99 20.86 45.39 74.41
N ALA A 100 19.80 44.62 74.68
CA ALA A 100 19.56 43.34 74.00
C ALA A 100 19.37 43.49 72.48
N TYR A 101 18.76 44.58 72.01
CA TYR A 101 18.64 44.87 70.59
C TYR A 101 20.01 45.23 69.95
N LEU A 102 20.81 46.07 70.60
CA LEU A 102 22.17 46.40 70.15
C LEU A 102 23.10 45.17 70.16
N GLU A 103 22.93 44.26 71.12
CA GLU A 103 23.66 42.99 71.17
C GLU A 103 23.21 42.02 70.06
N THR A 104 21.91 41.92 69.77
CA THR A 104 21.44 41.14 68.62
C THR A 104 21.85 41.74 67.27
N VAL A 105 21.86 43.07 67.12
CA VAL A 105 22.39 43.76 65.92
C VAL A 105 23.88 43.45 65.74
N ARG A 106 24.72 43.60 66.78
CA ARG A 106 26.15 43.24 66.70
C ARG A 106 26.38 41.78 66.35
N ARG A 107 25.58 40.86 66.90
CA ARG A 107 25.66 39.43 66.54
C ARG A 107 25.31 39.21 65.06
N LEU A 108 24.25 39.86 64.58
CA LEU A 108 23.81 39.77 63.18
C LEU A 108 24.83 40.41 62.23
N GLU A 109 25.42 41.55 62.56
CA GLU A 109 26.51 42.17 61.79
C GLU A 109 27.73 41.23 61.71
N GLN A 110 28.11 40.58 62.81
CA GLN A 110 29.21 39.62 62.83
C GLN A 110 28.90 38.34 62.05
N GLU A 111 27.67 37.84 62.10
CA GLU A 111 27.21 36.70 61.30
C GLU A 111 27.14 37.05 59.80
N ASN A 112 26.63 38.23 59.44
CA ASN A 112 26.55 38.69 58.06
C ASN A 112 27.94 38.92 57.47
N SER A 113 28.87 39.53 58.23
CA SER A 113 30.27 39.66 57.83
C SER A 113 30.96 38.31 57.57
N LYS A 114 30.68 37.28 58.38
CA LYS A 114 31.17 35.91 58.14
C LYS A 114 30.56 35.30 56.87
N LEU A 115 29.27 35.49 56.64
CA LEU A 115 28.58 35.01 55.44
C LEU A 115 29.11 35.70 54.17
N GLU A 116 29.37 37.00 54.18
CA GLU A 116 29.98 37.72 53.06
C GLU A 116 31.38 37.20 52.69
N VAL A 117 32.18 36.81 53.69
CA VAL A 117 33.50 36.20 53.47
C VAL A 117 33.35 34.80 52.87
N GLN A 118 32.43 33.99 53.39
CA GLN A 118 32.13 32.66 52.84
C GLN A 118 31.58 32.71 51.42
N ILE A 119 30.73 33.70 51.10
CA ILE A 119 30.21 33.93 49.75
C ILE A 119 31.33 34.35 48.79
N ARG A 120 32.25 35.24 49.21
CA ARG A 120 33.44 35.59 48.42
C ARG A 120 34.35 34.40 48.17
N GLU A 121 34.67 33.62 49.21
CA GLU A 121 35.50 32.42 49.10
C GLU A 121 34.83 31.34 48.21
N ALA A 122 33.50 31.21 48.28
CA ALA A 122 32.73 30.32 47.42
C ALA A 122 32.64 30.81 45.96
N LEU A 123 32.64 32.12 45.71
CA LEU A 123 32.71 32.70 44.35
C LEU A 123 34.10 32.56 43.74
N GLU A 124 35.17 32.76 44.51
CA GLU A 124 36.55 32.57 44.05
C GLU A 124 36.86 31.10 43.75
N LYS A 125 36.39 30.17 44.59
CA LYS A 125 36.52 28.71 44.33
C LYS A 125 35.50 28.19 43.32
N GLY A 126 34.38 28.88 43.16
CA GLY A 126 33.25 28.55 42.29
C GLY A 126 33.31 29.23 40.92
N GLY A 127 34.50 29.60 40.44
CA GLY A 127 34.68 29.96 39.04
C GLY A 127 34.22 28.80 38.13
N PRO A 128 33.57 29.07 36.98
CA PRO A 128 33.07 28.02 36.11
C PRO A 128 34.25 27.20 35.57
N GLU A 129 34.31 25.91 35.94
CA GLU A 129 35.31 24.95 35.45
C GLU A 129 35.26 24.86 33.92
N THR A 130 36.06 25.69 33.27
CA THR A 130 36.06 25.87 31.81
C THR A 130 36.82 24.71 31.19
N HIS A 131 36.14 23.58 31.07
CA HIS A 131 36.69 22.38 30.46
C HIS A 131 36.99 22.63 28.98
N ASP A 132 38.26 22.56 28.59
CA ASP A 132 38.72 22.78 27.22
C ASP A 132 38.32 21.63 26.27
N TYR A 133 37.06 21.63 25.83
CA TYR A 133 36.54 20.66 24.86
C TYR A 133 37.12 20.80 23.43
N SER A 134 37.98 21.81 23.19
CA SER A 134 38.60 22.10 21.89
C SER A 134 39.23 20.87 21.21
N LYS A 135 39.86 19.98 22.00
CA LYS A 135 40.47 18.74 21.50
C LYS A 135 39.46 17.76 20.87
N TYR A 136 38.20 17.79 21.28
CA TYR A 136 37.15 16.94 20.74
C TYR A 136 36.49 17.54 19.48
N ASN A 137 36.59 18.85 19.25
CA ASN A 137 35.97 19.49 18.07
C ASN A 137 36.52 18.91 16.76
N ALA A 138 37.84 18.76 16.63
CA ALA A 138 38.45 18.15 15.45
C ALA A 138 37.99 16.69 15.20
N ILE A 139 37.76 15.92 16.27
CA ILE A 139 37.25 14.55 16.18
C ILE A 139 35.76 14.54 15.81
N LEU A 140 34.97 15.46 16.38
CA LEU A 140 33.56 15.64 16.03
C LEU A 140 33.39 16.07 14.57
N ASP A 141 34.25 16.92 14.05
CA ASP A 141 34.18 17.40 12.66
C ASP A 141 34.61 16.31 11.66
N ASP A 142 35.62 15.50 11.98
CA ASP A 142 35.97 14.29 11.21
C ASP A 142 34.83 13.24 11.24
N LEU A 143 34.20 13.02 12.40
CA LEU A 143 33.01 12.15 12.50
C LEU A 143 31.81 12.69 11.72
N ARG A 144 31.53 14.00 11.79
CA ARG A 144 30.49 14.67 11.00
C ARG A 144 30.74 14.50 9.51
N ARG A 145 31.99 14.68 9.07
CA ARG A 145 32.40 14.49 7.68
C ARG A 145 32.20 13.03 7.23
N LYS A 146 32.65 12.05 8.02
CA LYS A 146 32.43 10.62 7.73
C LYS A 146 30.96 10.25 7.65
N VAL A 147 30.11 10.80 8.52
CA VAL A 147 28.65 10.63 8.44
C VAL A 147 28.10 11.26 7.15
N PHE A 148 28.53 12.48 6.80
CA PHE A 148 28.11 13.16 5.58
C PHE A 148 28.50 12.38 4.31
N ASP A 149 29.77 11.99 4.20
CA ASP A 149 30.29 11.21 3.08
C ASP A 149 29.52 9.87 2.96
N ALA A 150 29.28 9.18 4.08
CA ALA A 150 28.47 7.95 4.10
C ALA A 150 27.00 8.18 3.72
N THR A 151 26.39 9.34 4.05
CA THR A 151 25.03 9.66 3.60
C THR A 151 24.96 9.97 2.10
N LEU A 152 25.98 10.60 1.53
CA LEU A 152 26.08 10.82 0.08
C LEU A 152 26.27 9.51 -0.67
N ASP A 153 27.17 8.63 -0.19
CA ASP A 153 27.36 7.30 -0.80
C ASP A 153 26.11 6.43 -0.69
N ASN A 154 25.37 6.50 0.43
CA ASN A 154 24.09 5.80 0.57
C ASN A 154 23.05 6.32 -0.44
N ALA A 155 22.88 7.64 -0.56
CA ALA A 155 21.99 8.24 -1.56
C ALA A 155 22.39 7.84 -3.00
N ARG A 156 23.70 7.79 -3.30
CA ARG A 156 24.23 7.35 -4.60
C ARG A 156 23.95 5.87 -4.88
N LEU A 157 24.09 5.01 -3.88
CA LEU A 157 23.74 3.59 -3.98
C LEU A 157 22.24 3.37 -4.16
N VAL A 158 21.38 4.12 -3.46
CA VAL A 158 19.92 4.07 -3.65
C VAL A 158 19.55 4.43 -5.09
N LEU A 159 20.11 5.52 -5.64
CA LEU A 159 19.88 5.90 -7.05
C LEU A 159 20.36 4.83 -8.05
N GLN A 160 21.48 4.14 -7.76
CA GLN A 160 21.94 3.03 -8.59
C GLN A 160 21.02 1.80 -8.50
N ILE A 161 20.51 1.49 -7.31
CA ILE A 161 19.54 0.41 -7.10
C ILE A 161 18.23 0.69 -7.86
N ASP A 162 17.72 1.90 -7.77
CA ASP A 162 16.47 2.27 -8.45
C ASP A 162 16.66 2.36 -9.97
N ASN A 163 17.81 2.82 -10.47
CA ASN A 163 18.14 2.75 -11.88
C ASN A 163 18.23 1.30 -12.39
N ALA A 164 18.89 0.41 -11.63
CA ALA A 164 18.99 -1.01 -11.97
C ALA A 164 17.62 -1.72 -11.93
N ARG A 165 16.72 -1.33 -11.01
CA ARG A 165 15.33 -1.81 -10.96
C ARG A 165 14.53 -1.37 -12.18
N LEU A 166 14.57 -0.07 -12.52
CA LEU A 166 13.88 0.47 -13.68
C LEU A 166 14.37 -0.19 -14.99
N ALA A 167 15.67 -0.44 -15.12
CA ALA A 167 16.23 -1.19 -16.24
C ALA A 167 15.75 -2.65 -16.27
N ALA A 168 15.69 -3.33 -15.11
CA ALA A 168 15.17 -4.69 -15.02
C ALA A 168 13.67 -4.78 -15.37
N ASP A 169 12.85 -3.81 -14.95
CA ASP A 169 11.43 -3.73 -15.29
C ASP A 169 11.21 -3.41 -16.78
N ASP A 170 12.01 -2.52 -17.38
CA ASP A 170 12.00 -2.25 -18.82
C ASP A 170 12.37 -3.52 -19.64
N PHE A 171 13.40 -4.25 -19.23
CA PHE A 171 13.73 -5.55 -19.83
C PHE A 171 12.63 -6.60 -19.62
N ARG A 172 11.96 -6.63 -18.46
CA ARG A 172 10.84 -7.54 -18.19
C ARG A 172 9.66 -7.26 -19.13
N VAL A 173 9.25 -6.00 -19.27
CA VAL A 173 8.16 -5.61 -20.18
C VAL A 173 8.51 -5.90 -21.64
N LYS A 174 9.76 -5.63 -22.05
CA LYS A 174 10.25 -5.99 -23.39
C LYS A 174 10.22 -7.50 -23.64
N PHE A 175 10.63 -8.31 -22.67
CA PHE A 175 10.57 -9.77 -22.76
C PHE A 175 9.12 -10.28 -22.82
N GLU A 176 8.22 -9.73 -22.01
CA GLU A 176 6.79 -10.10 -22.02
C GLU A 176 6.14 -9.76 -23.37
N ASN A 177 6.43 -8.59 -23.95
CA ASN A 177 5.95 -8.22 -25.29
C ASN A 177 6.53 -9.12 -26.39
N GLU A 178 7.85 -9.37 -26.39
CA GLU A 178 8.51 -10.24 -27.39
C GLU A 178 7.98 -11.68 -27.30
N MET A 179 7.74 -12.18 -26.08
CA MET A 179 7.14 -13.49 -25.85
C MET A 179 5.70 -13.56 -26.38
N ALA A 180 4.89 -12.52 -26.19
CA ALA A 180 3.53 -12.46 -26.73
C ALA A 180 3.51 -12.42 -28.27
N ILE A 181 4.38 -11.61 -28.89
CA ILE A 181 4.55 -11.56 -30.35
C ILE A 181 4.99 -12.94 -30.86
N ARG A 182 5.98 -13.56 -30.22
CA ARG A 182 6.44 -14.90 -30.56
C ARG A 182 5.33 -15.94 -30.48
N GLN A 183 4.52 -15.94 -29.42
CA GLN A 183 3.39 -16.86 -29.27
C GLN A 183 2.35 -16.67 -30.37
N SER A 184 2.05 -15.43 -30.77
CA SER A 184 1.18 -15.15 -31.92
C SER A 184 1.74 -15.75 -33.21
N VAL A 185 3.03 -15.51 -33.50
CA VAL A 185 3.70 -16.03 -34.70
C VAL A 185 3.82 -17.56 -34.69
N GLU A 186 4.07 -18.18 -33.52
CA GLU A 186 4.05 -19.64 -33.39
C GLU A 186 2.65 -20.22 -33.63
N GLY A 187 1.59 -19.51 -33.20
CA GLY A 187 0.20 -19.82 -33.52
C GLY A 187 -0.10 -19.70 -35.02
N ASP A 188 0.34 -18.62 -35.67
CA ASP A 188 0.18 -18.42 -37.12
C ASP A 188 0.91 -19.50 -37.92
N ILE A 189 2.13 -19.88 -37.51
CA ILE A 189 2.89 -20.98 -38.13
C ILE A 189 2.17 -22.32 -37.96
N ALA A 190 1.59 -22.59 -36.79
CA ALA A 190 0.80 -23.80 -36.57
C ALA A 190 -0.47 -23.82 -37.42
N GLY A 191 -1.16 -22.68 -37.56
CA GLY A 191 -2.31 -22.52 -38.44
C GLY A 191 -1.96 -22.73 -39.92
N LEU A 192 -0.87 -22.12 -40.39
CA LEU A 192 -0.38 -22.30 -41.76
C LEU A 192 0.03 -23.74 -42.05
N LYS A 193 0.67 -24.43 -41.11
CA LYS A 193 0.96 -25.88 -41.23
C LYS A 193 -0.33 -26.69 -41.37
N LYS A 194 -1.34 -26.43 -40.53
CA LYS A 194 -2.64 -27.10 -40.65
C LYS A 194 -3.28 -26.85 -42.03
N VAL A 195 -3.25 -25.62 -42.55
CA VAL A 195 -3.77 -25.31 -43.90
C VAL A 195 -2.98 -26.05 -44.98
N ILE A 196 -1.66 -26.23 -44.84
CA ILE A 196 -0.84 -27.05 -45.75
C ILE A 196 -1.25 -28.53 -45.66
N ASP A 197 -1.51 -29.06 -44.47
CA ASP A 197 -1.94 -30.44 -44.28
C ASP A 197 -3.36 -30.68 -44.83
N ASP A 198 -4.31 -29.79 -44.53
CA ASP A 198 -5.69 -29.81 -45.03
C ASP A 198 -5.72 -29.71 -46.58
N THR A 199 -4.89 -28.85 -47.19
CA THR A 199 -4.81 -28.72 -48.65
C THR A 199 -4.09 -29.90 -49.31
N ASN A 200 -3.08 -30.50 -48.66
CA ASN A 200 -2.47 -31.75 -49.13
C ASN A 200 -3.46 -32.92 -49.05
N ALA A 201 -4.25 -33.04 -47.99
CA ALA A 201 -5.31 -34.05 -47.86
C ALA A 201 -6.38 -33.88 -48.95
N GLY A 202 -6.81 -32.64 -49.21
CA GLY A 202 -7.70 -32.32 -50.33
C GLY A 202 -7.10 -32.69 -51.70
N ARG A 203 -5.81 -32.41 -51.92
CA ARG A 203 -5.10 -32.81 -53.14
C ARG A 203 -5.07 -34.34 -53.31
N LEU A 204 -4.72 -35.07 -52.26
CA LEU A 204 -4.68 -36.54 -52.27
C LEU A 204 -6.07 -37.16 -52.54
N ASN A 205 -7.14 -36.58 -51.99
CA ASN A 205 -8.50 -37.03 -52.28
C ASN A 205 -8.86 -36.86 -53.76
N VAL A 206 -8.59 -35.68 -54.33
CA VAL A 206 -8.84 -35.39 -55.76
C VAL A 206 -7.93 -36.24 -56.66
N GLU A 207 -6.67 -36.48 -56.28
CA GLU A 207 -5.76 -37.39 -56.99
C GLU A 207 -6.32 -38.84 -56.97
N GLY A 208 -6.92 -39.28 -55.86
CA GLY A 208 -7.61 -40.58 -55.74
C GLY A 208 -8.88 -40.69 -56.59
N GLU A 209 -9.72 -39.66 -56.60
CA GLU A 209 -10.91 -39.57 -57.48
C GLU A 209 -10.50 -39.63 -58.96
N ILE A 210 -9.44 -38.90 -59.34
CA ILE A 210 -8.89 -38.92 -60.70
C ILE A 210 -8.39 -40.33 -61.08
N GLU A 211 -7.71 -41.05 -60.17
CA GLU A 211 -7.23 -42.40 -60.48
C GLU A 211 -8.38 -43.40 -60.58
N SER A 212 -9.37 -43.34 -59.68
CA SER A 212 -10.59 -44.16 -59.75
C SER A 212 -11.34 -43.94 -61.07
N LEU A 213 -11.51 -42.70 -61.52
CA LEU A 213 -12.15 -42.39 -62.81
C LEU A 213 -11.33 -42.86 -64.01
N LYS A 214 -9.99 -42.89 -63.93
CA LYS A 214 -9.15 -43.52 -64.98
C LYS A 214 -9.34 -45.03 -65.01
N GLU A 215 -9.37 -45.69 -63.86
CA GLU A 215 -9.61 -47.13 -63.75
C GLU A 215 -10.98 -47.50 -64.33
N GLU A 216 -12.03 -46.75 -63.99
CA GLU A 216 -13.37 -46.93 -64.56
C GLU A 216 -13.37 -46.72 -66.09
N LEU A 217 -12.69 -45.69 -66.60
CA LEU A 217 -12.57 -45.42 -68.04
C LEU A 217 -11.82 -46.56 -68.78
N VAL A 218 -10.76 -47.10 -68.18
CA VAL A 218 -10.03 -48.27 -68.71
C VAL A 218 -10.91 -49.53 -68.68
N PHE A 219 -11.67 -49.73 -67.60
CA PHE A 219 -12.61 -50.84 -67.47
C PHE A 219 -13.73 -50.75 -68.53
N LEU A 220 -14.37 -49.59 -68.71
CA LEU A 220 -15.39 -49.36 -69.73
C LEU A 220 -14.86 -49.59 -71.14
N LYS A 221 -13.64 -49.10 -71.46
CA LYS A 221 -13.00 -49.36 -72.76
C LYS A 221 -12.78 -50.84 -73.01
N LYS A 222 -12.26 -51.57 -72.01
CA LYS A 222 -12.02 -53.01 -72.12
C LYS A 222 -13.33 -53.79 -72.26
N ASN A 223 -14.37 -53.41 -71.52
CA ASN A 223 -15.68 -54.03 -71.64
C ASN A 223 -16.28 -53.80 -73.03
N HIS A 224 -16.22 -52.56 -73.55
CA HIS A 224 -16.68 -52.25 -74.90
C HIS A 224 -15.87 -53.00 -75.99
N GLU A 225 -14.55 -53.12 -75.83
CA GLU A 225 -13.71 -53.90 -76.75
C GLU A 225 -14.07 -55.39 -76.74
N ASN A 226 -14.37 -55.96 -75.56
CA ASN A 226 -14.89 -57.33 -75.42
C ASN A 226 -16.26 -57.47 -76.10
N GLU A 227 -17.23 -56.60 -75.81
CA GLU A 227 -18.57 -56.62 -76.41
C GLU A 227 -18.52 -56.50 -77.94
N VAL A 228 -17.70 -55.60 -78.48
CA VAL A 228 -17.48 -55.47 -79.93
C VAL A 228 -16.80 -56.73 -80.50
N GLY A 229 -15.90 -57.37 -79.73
CA GLY A 229 -15.32 -58.66 -80.06
C GLY A 229 -16.37 -59.78 -80.12
N GLU A 230 -17.24 -59.87 -79.11
CA GLU A 230 -18.33 -60.83 -79.03
C GLU A 230 -19.35 -60.63 -80.15
N LEU A 231 -19.77 -59.38 -80.43
CA LEU A 231 -20.67 -59.06 -81.54
C LEU A 231 -20.02 -59.38 -82.89
N ARG A 232 -18.72 -59.12 -83.09
CA ARG A 232 -18.00 -59.55 -84.29
C ARG A 232 -17.92 -61.06 -84.41
N ASN A 233 -17.72 -61.78 -83.30
CA ASN A 233 -17.74 -63.24 -83.26
C ASN A 233 -19.13 -63.79 -83.55
N GLN A 234 -20.20 -63.19 -83.02
CA GLN A 234 -21.60 -63.54 -83.34
C GLN A 234 -21.92 -63.27 -84.80
N ILE A 235 -21.49 -62.15 -85.39
CA ILE A 235 -21.66 -61.86 -86.82
C ILE A 235 -20.89 -62.88 -87.68
N ALA A 236 -19.68 -63.28 -87.27
CA ALA A 236 -18.89 -64.31 -87.96
C ALA A 236 -19.52 -65.72 -87.82
N GLN A 237 -20.10 -66.05 -86.66
CA GLN A 237 -20.83 -67.31 -86.41
C GLN A 237 -22.22 -67.32 -87.06
N SER A 238 -22.83 -66.17 -87.29
CA SER A 238 -24.10 -65.99 -88.01
C SER A 238 -23.91 -66.04 -89.55
N GLY A 239 -22.70 -66.35 -90.01
CA GLY A 239 -22.37 -66.64 -91.40
C GLY A 239 -22.99 -67.94 -91.91
N VAL A 240 -24.29 -67.89 -92.21
CA VAL A 240 -25.09 -68.86 -93.00
C VAL A 240 -25.52 -70.15 -92.29
N GLN A 241 -26.70 -70.59 -92.71
CA GLN A 241 -27.41 -71.84 -92.41
C GLN A 241 -28.21 -71.90 -91.10
N VAL A 242 -29.51 -71.68 -91.28
CA VAL A 242 -30.56 -72.07 -90.34
C VAL A 242 -30.64 -73.59 -90.32
N ASP A 243 -30.31 -74.20 -89.18
CA ASP A 243 -30.81 -75.52 -88.80
C ASP A 243 -31.57 -75.39 -87.47
N ILE A 244 -32.90 -75.48 -87.56
CA ILE A 244 -33.80 -75.50 -86.40
C ILE A 244 -33.80 -76.93 -85.86
N ASP A 245 -32.77 -77.29 -85.10
CA ASP A 245 -32.83 -78.49 -84.25
C ASP A 245 -33.64 -78.15 -83.00
N ALA A 246 -34.97 -78.20 -83.16
CA ALA A 246 -35.91 -78.04 -82.05
C ALA A 246 -35.79 -79.25 -81.11
N PRO A 247 -35.26 -79.10 -79.88
CA PRO A 247 -35.17 -80.21 -78.97
C PRO A 247 -36.57 -80.71 -78.66
N LYS A 248 -36.74 -82.04 -78.72
CA LYS A 248 -38.02 -82.76 -78.54
C LYS A 248 -38.83 -82.13 -77.42
N GLY A 249 -40.07 -81.75 -77.75
CA GLY A 249 -40.98 -80.94 -76.93
C GLY A 249 -40.76 -81.11 -75.43
N GLN A 250 -40.02 -80.16 -74.87
CA GLN A 250 -39.92 -80.00 -73.42
C GLN A 250 -41.35 -79.87 -72.90
N ASP A 251 -41.70 -80.63 -71.86
CA ASP A 251 -43.07 -80.65 -71.37
C ASP A 251 -43.49 -79.23 -71.00
N MET A 252 -44.37 -78.63 -71.82
CA MET A 252 -44.76 -77.22 -71.65
C MET A 252 -45.44 -77.00 -70.30
N SER A 253 -45.98 -78.06 -69.69
CA SER A 253 -46.42 -78.04 -68.29
C SER A 253 -45.25 -77.79 -67.33
N GLN A 254 -44.16 -78.56 -67.46
CA GLN A 254 -42.94 -78.37 -66.66
C GLN A 254 -42.29 -77.01 -66.91
N VAL A 255 -42.17 -76.56 -68.16
CA VAL A 255 -41.54 -75.25 -68.47
C VAL A 255 -42.37 -74.07 -67.95
N MET A 256 -43.70 -74.16 -68.02
CA MET A 256 -44.60 -73.16 -67.44
C MET A 256 -44.54 -73.18 -65.91
N GLU A 257 -44.41 -74.36 -65.30
CA GLU A 257 -44.30 -74.50 -63.84
C GLU A 257 -42.93 -74.03 -63.33
N ASP A 258 -41.83 -74.33 -64.04
CA ASP A 258 -40.49 -73.80 -63.77
C ASP A 258 -40.45 -72.28 -63.96
N MET A 259 -41.13 -71.72 -64.97
CA MET A 259 -41.28 -70.27 -65.10
C MET A 259 -42.05 -69.69 -63.91
N ARG A 260 -43.19 -70.28 -63.49
CA ARG A 260 -43.93 -69.84 -62.31
C ARG A 260 -43.08 -69.90 -61.05
N ALA A 261 -42.39 -71.02 -60.80
CA ALA A 261 -41.52 -71.20 -59.65
C ALA A 261 -40.35 -70.18 -59.66
N ASN A 262 -39.80 -69.84 -60.82
CA ASN A 262 -38.79 -68.80 -60.95
C ASN A 262 -39.37 -67.39 -60.71
N TYR A 263 -40.56 -67.07 -61.21
CA TYR A 263 -41.23 -65.80 -60.94
C TYR A 263 -41.65 -65.66 -59.47
N GLU A 264 -42.15 -66.72 -58.84
CA GLU A 264 -42.48 -66.77 -57.42
C GLU A 264 -41.22 -66.58 -56.57
N LYS A 265 -40.13 -67.29 -56.88
CA LYS A 265 -38.82 -67.13 -56.24
C LYS A 265 -38.24 -65.72 -56.42
N LEU A 266 -38.43 -65.11 -57.59
CA LEU A 266 -37.99 -63.73 -57.86
C LEU A 266 -38.84 -62.71 -57.10
N ALA A 267 -40.16 -62.91 -57.03
CA ALA A 267 -41.08 -62.06 -56.26
C ALA A 267 -40.80 -62.14 -54.75
N LEU A 268 -40.55 -63.34 -54.21
CA LEU A 268 -40.15 -63.54 -52.82
C LEU A 268 -38.80 -62.87 -52.52
N LYS A 269 -37.80 -63.05 -53.40
CA LYS A 269 -36.51 -62.35 -53.26
C LYS A 269 -36.65 -60.83 -53.28
N ASN A 270 -37.42 -60.28 -54.23
CA ASN A 270 -37.65 -58.84 -54.32
C ASN A 270 -38.38 -58.31 -53.06
N ALA A 271 -39.34 -59.06 -52.52
CA ALA A 271 -39.99 -58.71 -51.24
C ALA A 271 -39.02 -58.74 -50.05
N GLU A 272 -38.12 -59.73 -49.98
CA GLU A 272 -37.07 -59.83 -48.95
C GLU A 272 -36.04 -58.67 -49.09
N GLU A 273 -35.56 -58.41 -50.30
CA GLU A 273 -34.61 -57.33 -50.63
C GLU A 273 -35.22 -55.95 -50.34
N LEU A 274 -36.48 -55.71 -50.70
CA LEU A 274 -37.21 -54.48 -50.39
C LEU A 274 -37.41 -54.30 -48.88
N LYS A 275 -37.73 -55.37 -48.15
CA LYS A 275 -37.83 -55.35 -46.69
C LYS A 275 -36.48 -55.02 -46.05
N MET A 276 -35.40 -55.70 -46.45
CA MET A 276 -34.05 -55.43 -45.97
C MET A 276 -33.59 -53.99 -46.27
N TRP A 277 -33.94 -53.46 -47.45
CA TRP A 277 -33.67 -52.07 -47.81
C TRP A 277 -34.43 -51.08 -46.93
N HIS A 278 -35.73 -51.32 -46.66
CA HIS A 278 -36.51 -50.51 -45.74
C HIS A 278 -36.00 -50.59 -44.30
N GLU A 279 -35.63 -51.77 -43.80
CA GLU A 279 -35.05 -51.94 -42.46
C GLU A 279 -33.70 -51.23 -42.34
N SER A 280 -32.85 -51.27 -43.38
CA SER A 280 -31.61 -50.48 -43.45
C SER A 280 -31.89 -48.99 -43.40
N GLN A 281 -32.81 -48.48 -44.23
CA GLN A 281 -33.14 -47.05 -44.24
C GLN A 281 -33.76 -46.55 -42.93
N ILE A 282 -34.60 -47.37 -42.27
CA ILE A 282 -35.12 -47.05 -40.94
C ILE A 282 -33.98 -46.99 -39.92
N SER A 283 -33.02 -47.93 -39.99
CA SER A 283 -31.84 -47.93 -39.11
C SER A 283 -30.95 -46.70 -39.35
N ASP A 284 -30.66 -46.35 -40.60
CA ASP A 284 -29.85 -45.18 -40.98
C ASP A 284 -30.48 -43.88 -40.48
N VAL A 285 -31.80 -43.70 -40.70
CA VAL A 285 -32.56 -42.56 -40.19
C VAL A 285 -32.57 -42.54 -38.66
N GLN A 286 -32.69 -43.69 -38.00
CA GLN A 286 -32.67 -43.76 -36.53
C GLN A 286 -31.28 -43.41 -35.95
N VAL A 287 -30.19 -43.80 -36.61
CA VAL A 287 -28.82 -43.39 -36.25
C VAL A 287 -28.63 -41.89 -36.46
N GLN A 288 -29.08 -41.33 -37.59
CA GLN A 288 -29.01 -39.89 -37.84
C GLN A 288 -29.84 -39.08 -36.83
N VAL A 289 -31.03 -39.56 -36.45
CA VAL A 289 -31.85 -38.92 -35.40
C VAL A 289 -31.13 -38.96 -34.05
N ALA A 290 -30.52 -40.09 -33.68
CA ALA A 290 -29.74 -40.21 -32.44
C ALA A 290 -28.53 -39.26 -32.41
N GLN A 291 -27.75 -39.19 -33.49
CA GLN A 291 -26.62 -38.27 -33.61
C GLN A 291 -27.07 -36.79 -33.54
N ASN A 292 -28.16 -36.45 -34.23
CA ASN A 292 -28.71 -35.09 -34.18
C ASN A 292 -29.27 -34.72 -32.80
N THR A 293 -29.88 -35.65 -32.06
CA THR A 293 -30.34 -35.38 -30.69
C THR A 293 -29.19 -35.26 -29.70
N GLU A 294 -28.12 -36.04 -29.86
CA GLU A 294 -26.89 -35.91 -29.06
C GLU A 294 -26.19 -34.56 -29.33
N ALA A 295 -26.00 -34.19 -30.59
CA ALA A 295 -25.44 -32.89 -30.97
C ALA A 295 -26.28 -31.71 -30.47
N LEU A 296 -27.61 -31.81 -30.54
CA LEU A 296 -28.52 -30.80 -29.98
C LEU A 296 -28.42 -30.71 -28.46
N GLN A 297 -28.29 -31.83 -27.74
CA GLN A 297 -28.08 -31.84 -26.29
C GLN A 297 -26.73 -31.23 -25.92
N GLY A 298 -25.66 -31.55 -26.66
CA GLY A 298 -24.35 -30.92 -26.48
C GLY A 298 -24.40 -29.40 -26.61
N ALA A 299 -24.97 -28.90 -27.71
CA ALA A 299 -25.16 -27.46 -27.94
C ALA A 299 -26.04 -26.79 -26.86
N GLN A 300 -27.05 -27.50 -26.32
CA GLN A 300 -27.84 -27.01 -25.20
C GLN A 300 -27.05 -26.94 -23.88
N MET A 301 -26.15 -27.90 -23.62
CA MET A 301 -25.26 -27.85 -22.46
C MET A 301 -24.27 -26.68 -22.57
N GLU A 302 -23.61 -26.53 -23.72
CA GLU A 302 -22.70 -25.41 -23.99
C GLU A 302 -23.40 -24.05 -23.84
N MET A 303 -24.62 -23.89 -24.38
CA MET A 303 -25.40 -22.66 -24.19
C MET A 303 -25.69 -22.38 -22.70
N ASN A 304 -26.00 -23.41 -21.92
CA ASN A 304 -26.30 -23.27 -20.50
C ASN A 304 -25.04 -22.93 -19.68
N ASP A 305 -23.88 -23.51 -20.00
CA ASP A 305 -22.63 -23.19 -19.33
C ASP A 305 -22.10 -21.81 -19.72
N LEU A 306 -22.25 -21.37 -20.98
CA LEU A 306 -21.98 -19.99 -21.37
C LEU A 306 -22.90 -18.99 -20.65
N ARG A 307 -24.20 -19.30 -20.49
CA ARG A 307 -25.13 -18.49 -19.68
C ARG A 307 -24.69 -18.39 -18.21
N ARG A 308 -24.20 -19.48 -17.61
CA ARG A 308 -23.65 -19.49 -16.24
C ARG A 308 -22.37 -18.67 -16.13
N GLN A 309 -21.48 -18.74 -17.11
CA GLN A 309 -20.27 -17.92 -17.18
C GLN A 309 -20.62 -16.43 -17.26
N ILE A 310 -21.56 -16.04 -18.12
CA ILE A 310 -22.06 -14.66 -18.22
C ILE A 310 -22.59 -14.17 -16.86
N GLN A 311 -23.48 -14.93 -16.21
CA GLN A 311 -24.01 -14.57 -14.89
C GLN A 311 -22.92 -14.45 -13.82
N THR A 312 -21.89 -15.31 -13.87
CA THR A 312 -20.75 -15.25 -12.94
C THR A 312 -19.93 -13.97 -13.16
N LEU A 313 -19.67 -13.61 -14.42
CA LEU A 313 -18.95 -12.38 -14.79
C LEU A 313 -19.77 -11.11 -14.48
N GLU A 314 -21.09 -11.15 -14.60
CA GLU A 314 -21.98 -10.05 -14.20
C GLU A 314 -21.95 -9.83 -12.67
N ILE A 315 -21.94 -10.91 -11.89
CA ILE A 315 -21.78 -10.85 -10.42
C ILE A 315 -20.38 -10.34 -10.06
N GLU A 316 -19.33 -10.79 -10.75
CA GLU A 316 -17.98 -10.28 -10.52
C GLU A 316 -17.90 -8.79 -10.85
N LEU A 317 -18.41 -8.35 -12.00
CA LEU A 317 -18.41 -6.95 -12.43
C LEU A 317 -19.18 -6.04 -11.44
N THR A 318 -20.36 -6.46 -10.97
CA THR A 318 -21.10 -5.70 -9.96
C THR A 318 -20.38 -5.67 -8.61
N SER A 319 -19.71 -6.76 -8.20
CA SER A 319 -18.87 -6.79 -7.01
C SER A 319 -17.68 -5.81 -7.12
N GLN A 320 -16.98 -5.78 -8.27
CA GLN A 320 -15.87 -4.87 -8.52
C GLN A 320 -16.32 -3.41 -8.57
N GLN A 321 -17.50 -3.12 -9.11
CA GLN A 321 -18.11 -1.78 -9.06
C GLN A 321 -18.38 -1.34 -7.62
N SER A 322 -18.92 -2.22 -6.77
CA SER A 322 -19.15 -1.92 -5.34
C SER A 322 -17.84 -1.72 -4.57
N LEU A 323 -16.81 -2.53 -4.85
CA LEU A 323 -15.48 -2.37 -4.27
C LEU A 323 -14.89 -1.02 -4.67
N LYS A 324 -14.92 -0.68 -5.96
CA LYS A 324 -14.46 0.61 -6.49
C LYS A 324 -15.15 1.78 -5.76
N ALA A 325 -16.48 1.77 -5.66
CA ALA A 325 -17.23 2.83 -4.98
C ALA A 325 -16.80 2.96 -3.50
N SER A 326 -16.63 1.84 -2.80
CA SER A 326 -16.14 1.86 -1.41
C SER A 326 -14.72 2.42 -1.27
N LEU A 327 -13.84 2.15 -2.25
CA LEU A 327 -12.48 2.71 -2.27
C LEU A 327 -12.50 4.22 -2.56
N GLU A 328 -13.30 4.67 -3.52
CA GLU A 328 -13.51 6.10 -3.82
C GLU A 328 -14.07 6.86 -2.59
N ASP A 329 -15.02 6.26 -1.87
CA ASP A 329 -15.54 6.82 -0.61
C ASP A 329 -14.47 6.85 0.50
N THR A 330 -13.66 5.80 0.66
CA THR A 330 -12.56 5.83 1.66
C THR A 330 -11.51 6.88 1.31
N LEU A 331 -11.13 7.01 0.03
CA LEU A 331 -10.22 8.05 -0.45
C LEU A 331 -10.76 9.43 -0.11
N ARG A 332 -12.00 9.74 -0.54
CA ARG A 332 -12.68 11.01 -0.25
C ARG A 332 -12.73 11.32 1.25
N ASN A 333 -13.01 10.33 2.09
CA ASN A 333 -13.01 10.49 3.55
C ASN A 333 -11.60 10.78 4.11
N THR A 334 -10.55 10.14 3.58
CA THR A 334 -9.17 10.44 3.97
C THR A 334 -8.70 11.82 3.51
N GLU A 335 -9.09 12.25 2.31
CA GLU A 335 -8.81 13.59 1.78
C GLU A 335 -9.50 14.68 2.62
N LEU A 336 -10.80 14.50 2.92
CA LEU A 336 -11.55 15.42 3.80
C LEU A 336 -10.93 15.51 5.20
N ARG A 337 -10.51 14.38 5.77
CA ARG A 337 -9.81 14.36 7.06
C ARG A 337 -8.46 15.07 6.99
N SER A 338 -7.66 14.80 5.96
CA SER A 338 -6.35 15.43 5.75
C SER A 338 -6.49 16.94 5.59
N ASN A 339 -7.46 17.40 4.80
CA ASN A 339 -7.78 18.82 4.64
C ASN A 339 -8.18 19.46 5.98
N ALA A 340 -9.06 18.83 6.75
CA ALA A 340 -9.43 19.30 8.09
C ALA A 340 -8.28 19.26 9.12
N GLU A 341 -7.22 18.47 8.90
CA GLU A 341 -5.99 18.52 9.69
C GLU A 341 -5.10 19.70 9.23
N VAL A 342 -4.98 19.95 7.92
CA VAL A 342 -4.27 21.10 7.34
C VAL A 342 -4.92 22.44 7.74
N GLU A 343 -6.25 22.57 7.70
CA GLU A 343 -6.97 23.77 8.13
C GLU A 343 -6.71 24.10 9.61
N LYS A 344 -6.61 23.09 10.48
CA LYS A 344 -6.25 23.27 11.90
C LYS A 344 -4.82 23.81 12.05
N TYR A 345 -3.86 23.23 11.32
CA TYR A 345 -2.48 23.72 11.35
C TYR A 345 -2.36 25.14 10.78
N ASN A 346 -3.05 25.45 9.68
CA ASN A 346 -3.11 26.82 9.14
C ASN A 346 -3.70 27.80 10.16
N THR A 347 -4.75 27.42 10.89
CA THR A 347 -5.34 28.25 11.95
C THR A 347 -4.33 28.54 13.08
N ILE A 348 -3.56 27.53 13.49
CA ILE A 348 -2.51 27.68 14.52
C ILE A 348 -1.35 28.55 14.01
N ILE A 349 -0.95 28.39 12.74
CA ILE A 349 0.08 29.24 12.11
C ILE A 349 -0.37 30.70 12.09
N LEU A 350 -1.59 30.99 11.64
CA LEU A 350 -2.16 32.35 11.64
C LEU A 350 -2.23 32.96 13.05
N GLN A 351 -2.51 32.16 14.09
CA GLN A 351 -2.47 32.62 15.48
C GLN A 351 -1.03 33.01 15.89
N PHE A 352 -0.04 32.16 15.64
CA PHE A 352 1.36 32.48 15.97
C PHE A 352 1.93 33.63 15.12
N GLU A 353 1.51 33.78 13.85
CA GLU A 353 1.88 34.94 13.02
C GLU A 353 1.29 36.24 13.57
N ALA A 354 0.06 36.22 14.07
CA ALA A 354 -0.57 37.36 14.74
C ALA A 354 0.14 37.70 16.07
N GLU A 355 0.46 36.71 16.90
CA GLU A 355 1.23 36.89 18.15
C GLU A 355 2.63 37.46 17.88
N LEU A 356 3.34 36.94 16.87
CA LEU A 356 4.65 37.46 16.44
C LEU A 356 4.54 38.90 15.89
N GLY A 357 3.48 39.21 15.15
CA GLY A 357 3.17 40.56 14.69
C GLY A 357 2.96 41.53 15.86
N GLN A 358 2.16 41.13 16.85
CA GLN A 358 1.92 41.92 18.06
C GLN A 358 3.20 42.11 18.88
N LEU A 359 3.98 41.06 19.12
CA LEU A 359 5.25 41.17 19.83
C LEU A 359 6.24 42.09 19.13
N ARG A 360 6.32 42.04 17.78
CA ARG A 360 7.13 42.99 17.00
C ARG A 360 6.65 44.42 17.18
N SER A 361 5.33 44.66 17.12
CA SER A 361 4.74 45.99 17.36
C SER A 361 5.09 46.52 18.75
N ASN A 362 4.91 45.71 19.79
CA ASN A 362 5.22 46.07 21.17
C ASN A 362 6.72 46.37 21.36
N ILE A 363 7.61 45.62 20.72
CA ILE A 363 9.06 45.89 20.75
C ILE A 363 9.39 47.21 20.06
N THR A 364 8.75 47.52 18.93
CA THR A 364 8.97 48.83 18.25
C THR A 364 8.42 50.00 19.05
N GLU A 365 7.28 49.83 19.72
CA GLU A 365 6.67 50.84 20.60
C GLU A 365 7.56 51.10 21.83
N GLN A 366 7.97 50.06 22.55
CA GLN A 366 8.92 50.18 23.67
C GLN A 366 10.24 50.81 23.22
N GLY A 367 10.75 50.48 22.03
CA GLY A 367 11.93 51.12 21.46
C GLY A 367 11.79 52.64 21.32
N GLN A 368 10.64 53.11 20.84
CA GLN A 368 10.31 54.54 20.74
C GLN A 368 10.16 55.20 22.12
N GLU A 369 9.52 54.52 23.08
CA GLU A 369 9.42 55.01 24.47
C GLU A 369 10.80 55.15 25.14
N TYR A 370 11.68 54.16 24.98
CA TYR A 370 13.06 54.23 25.48
C TYR A 370 13.86 55.36 24.83
N GLU A 371 13.72 55.58 23.52
CA GLU A 371 14.36 56.70 22.83
C GLU A 371 13.83 58.06 23.33
N ALA A 372 12.51 58.20 23.52
CA ALA A 372 11.90 59.40 24.08
C ALA A 372 12.38 59.67 25.51
N LEU A 373 12.46 58.63 26.36
CA LEU A 373 12.96 58.73 27.73
C LEU A 373 14.45 59.09 27.77
N LEU A 374 15.27 58.51 26.88
CA LEU A 374 16.69 58.84 26.74
C LEU A 374 16.88 60.31 26.32
N ASN A 375 16.09 60.78 25.35
CA ASN A 375 16.10 62.19 24.91
C ASN A 375 15.69 63.13 26.06
N MET A 376 14.73 62.74 26.90
CA MET A 376 14.35 63.52 28.09
C MET A 376 15.47 63.52 29.15
N LYS A 377 16.09 62.36 29.41
CA LYS A 377 17.25 62.24 30.30
C LYS A 377 18.40 63.14 29.86
N MET A 378 18.74 63.16 28.56
CA MET A 378 19.78 64.02 28.00
C MET A 378 19.47 65.52 28.19
N LYS A 379 18.21 65.94 28.04
CA LYS A 379 17.78 67.32 28.33
C LYS A 379 17.94 67.66 29.81
N LEU A 380 17.47 66.81 30.71
CA LEU A 380 17.60 67.00 32.16
C LEU A 380 19.07 66.99 32.61
N GLU A 381 19.93 66.17 32.01
CA GLU A 381 21.38 66.19 32.26
C GLU A 381 22.02 67.49 31.78
N ALA A 382 21.59 68.04 30.63
CA ALA A 382 22.01 69.35 30.18
C ALA A 382 21.56 70.47 31.13
N GLU A 383 20.32 70.44 31.60
CA GLU A 383 19.80 71.39 32.62
C GLU A 383 20.55 71.26 33.95
N ILE A 384 20.78 70.06 34.47
CA ILE A 384 21.59 69.85 35.68
C ILE A 384 23.01 70.40 35.49
N ASN A 385 23.60 70.25 34.30
CA ASN A 385 24.91 70.82 34.00
C ASN A 385 24.89 72.36 33.91
N THR A 386 23.80 73.00 33.45
CA THR A 386 23.68 74.47 33.53
C THR A 386 23.45 74.94 34.96
N TYR A 387 22.60 74.26 35.74
CA TYR A 387 22.41 74.56 37.16
C TYR A 387 23.71 74.38 37.98
N LYS A 388 24.50 73.34 37.71
CA LYS A 388 25.83 73.18 38.31
C LYS A 388 26.77 74.33 37.97
N LYS A 389 26.86 74.74 36.70
CA LYS A 389 27.66 75.91 36.29
C LYS A 389 27.23 77.21 36.99
N LEU A 390 25.94 77.36 37.31
CA LEU A 390 25.44 78.50 38.09
C LEU A 390 25.74 78.37 39.60
N LEU A 391 25.71 77.15 40.15
CA LEU A 391 25.97 76.88 41.57
C LEU A 391 27.46 76.83 41.95
N ASP A 392 28.32 76.31 41.07
CA ASP A 392 29.78 76.16 41.27
C ASP A 392 30.52 77.52 41.26
N GLY A 393 29.77 78.62 41.34
CA GLY A 393 30.26 79.97 41.32
C GLY A 393 30.20 80.54 39.91
N GLY A 394 29.14 81.30 39.65
CA GLY A 394 29.23 82.41 38.71
C GLY A 394 30.29 83.40 39.20
N ASP A 395 31.56 83.13 38.85
CA ASP A 395 32.50 84.17 38.42
C ASP A 395 31.95 84.74 37.10
N LEU A 396 30.75 85.32 37.18
CA LEU A 396 30.08 86.14 36.17
C LEU A 396 30.88 87.43 36.13
N LYS A 397 32.07 87.33 35.54
CA LYS A 397 32.91 88.46 35.20
C LYS A 397 32.03 89.42 34.43
N LEU A 398 31.96 90.63 34.95
CA LEU A 398 31.13 91.73 34.48
C LEU A 398 31.74 92.28 33.18
N GLN A 399 31.76 91.45 32.14
CA GLN A 399 32.53 91.61 30.91
C GLN A 399 31.67 91.26 29.67
N ASP A 400 30.75 90.29 29.76
CA ASP A 400 29.83 89.87 28.67
C ASP A 400 28.58 90.77 28.51
N ALA A 401 28.58 91.96 29.13
CA ALA A 401 27.59 93.01 28.85
C ALA A 401 28.10 94.05 27.82
N LEU A 402 29.27 93.79 27.21
CA LEU A 402 29.98 94.68 26.30
C LEU A 402 30.79 93.88 25.26
N ASP A 403 30.12 93.02 24.48
CA ASP A 403 30.41 92.76 23.05
C ASP A 403 29.52 91.62 22.49
N GLY A 404 29.05 91.76 21.24
CA GLY A 404 28.59 90.64 20.38
C GLY A 404 27.09 90.36 20.31
#